data_AF-A0A1I9WLH4-F1
#
_entry.id   AF-A0A1I9WLH4-F1
#
_cell.length_a   1.000
_cell.length_b   1.000
_cell.length_c   1.000
_cell.angle_alpha   90.00
_cell.angle_beta   90.00
_cell.angle_gamma   90.00
#
_symmetry.space_group_name_H-M   'P 1'
#
loop_
_entity.id
_entity.type
_entity.pdbx_description
1 polymer ?
#
loop_
_entity_poly.entity_id
_entity_poly.type
_entity_poly.pdbx_seq_one_letter_code
_entity_poly.pdbx_strand_id
1 'polypeptide(L)'
;MEILGTPRAEFMQKISSESARNYIQSLPPLKKKDFKEVFKGANALAIDLLEQMLELDSERRITAERALAHPYLAQYADPTDEPISQPYDQSFEDMELPVEEWKKLVYKEVIDFIPLQVPAAQTQDASGS
;
A
#
# COMPACT_ATOMS: atom_id res chain seq x y z
N MET A 1 10.69 -16.22 6.31
CA MET A 1 12.03 -15.67 6.63
C MET A 1 13.11 -16.01 5.63
N GLU A 2 12.85 -16.86 4.62
CA GLU A 2 13.93 -17.33 3.74
C GLU A 2 14.62 -16.22 2.93
N ILE A 3 13.88 -15.16 2.57
CA ILE A 3 14.41 -14.04 1.78
C ILE A 3 14.77 -12.85 2.69
N LEU A 4 13.89 -12.49 3.62
CA LEU A 4 14.06 -11.31 4.50
C LEU A 4 14.93 -11.56 5.74
N GLY A 5 15.28 -12.81 6.00
CA GLY A 5 16.05 -13.21 7.17
C GLY A 5 15.26 -13.16 8.48
N THR A 6 15.99 -13.27 9.59
CA THR A 6 15.44 -13.18 10.95
C THR A 6 15.13 -11.72 11.30
N PRO A 7 13.92 -11.43 11.82
CA PRO A 7 13.54 -10.07 12.22
C PRO A 7 14.44 -9.51 13.33
N ARG A 8 14.55 -8.18 13.38
CA ARG A 8 15.28 -7.49 14.46
C ARG A 8 14.54 -7.60 15.79
N ALA A 9 15.27 -7.51 16.90
CA ALA A 9 14.70 -7.56 18.25
C ALA A 9 13.60 -6.51 18.47
N GLU A 10 13.74 -5.31 17.90
CA GLU A 10 12.72 -4.25 17.95
C GLU A 10 11.38 -4.71 17.34
N PHE A 11 11.42 -5.35 16.17
CA PHE A 11 10.21 -5.87 15.52
C PHE A 11 9.60 -7.01 16.32
N MET A 12 10.44 -7.85 16.93
CA MET A 12 9.97 -8.94 17.80
C MET A 12 9.16 -8.45 18.99
N GLN A 13 9.42 -7.23 19.49
CA GLN A 13 8.63 -6.64 20.59
C GLN A 13 7.24 -6.19 20.14
N LYS A 14 7.05 -5.86 18.85
CA LYS A 14 5.75 -5.48 18.27
C LYS A 14 4.80 -6.67 18.09
N ILE A 15 5.31 -7.90 18.14
CA ILE A 15 4.49 -9.11 17.99
C ILE A 15 3.76 -9.38 19.31
N SER A 16 2.43 -9.22 19.29
CA SER A 16 1.57 -9.43 20.48
C SER A 16 1.54 -10.89 20.95
N SER A 17 1.54 -11.83 20.01
CA SER A 17 1.49 -13.26 20.31
C SER A 17 2.83 -13.79 20.86
N GLU A 18 2.82 -14.28 22.10
CA GLU A 18 3.98 -14.90 22.73
C GLU A 18 4.39 -16.21 22.02
N SER A 19 3.43 -17.04 21.62
CA SER A 19 3.71 -18.28 20.89
C SER A 19 4.38 -18.00 19.54
N ALA A 20 3.93 -16.96 18.82
CA ALA A 20 4.56 -16.54 17.58
C ALA A 20 6.00 -16.02 17.81
N ARG A 21 6.22 -15.24 18.88
CA ARG A 21 7.56 -14.76 19.26
C ARG A 21 8.51 -15.92 19.56
N ASN A 22 8.09 -16.85 20.40
CA ASN A 22 8.89 -18.01 20.80
C ASN A 22 9.20 -18.92 19.59
N TYR A 23 8.22 -19.13 18.71
CA TYR A 23 8.42 -19.89 17.48
C TYR A 23 9.50 -19.26 16.61
N ILE A 24 9.40 -17.96 16.34
CA ILE A 24 10.38 -17.22 15.53
C ILE A 24 11.78 -17.25 16.17
N GLN A 25 11.89 -17.12 17.49
CA GLN A 25 13.16 -17.19 18.21
C GLN A 25 13.78 -18.59 18.21
N SER A 26 12.96 -19.64 18.13
CA SER A 26 13.44 -21.02 18.04
C SER A 26 14.02 -21.38 16.67
N LEU A 27 13.71 -20.60 15.63
CA LEU A 27 14.24 -20.84 14.29
C LEU A 27 15.73 -20.48 14.21
N PRO A 28 16.53 -21.22 13.44
CA PRO A 28 17.92 -20.84 13.17
C PRO A 28 17.99 -19.42 12.58
N PRO A 29 18.99 -18.61 12.98
CA PRO A 29 19.15 -17.26 12.44
C PRO A 29 19.41 -17.32 10.94
N LEU A 30 18.60 -16.60 10.16
CA LEU A 30 18.69 -16.48 8.71
C LEU A 30 19.14 -15.08 8.35
N LYS A 31 20.14 -14.98 7.46
CA LYS A 31 20.58 -13.71 6.89
C LYS A 31 19.63 -13.30 5.77
N LYS A 32 19.30 -12.00 5.68
CA LYS A 32 18.60 -11.43 4.51
C LYS A 32 19.39 -11.77 3.25
N LYS A 33 18.72 -12.33 2.24
CA LYS A 33 19.31 -12.57 0.91
C LYS A 33 19.44 -11.23 0.18
N ASP A 34 20.51 -11.07 -0.60
CA ASP A 34 20.65 -9.90 -1.47
C ASP A 34 19.61 -9.99 -2.60
N PHE A 35 18.77 -8.97 -2.77
CA PHE A 35 17.72 -9.00 -3.77
C PHE A 35 18.28 -8.98 -5.19
N LYS A 36 19.52 -8.50 -5.40
CA LYS A 36 20.22 -8.60 -6.68
C LYS A 36 20.51 -10.05 -7.07
N GLU A 37 20.76 -10.91 -6.09
CA GLU A 37 20.97 -12.34 -6.33
C GLU A 37 19.66 -13.10 -6.53
N VAL A 38 18.58 -12.62 -5.92
CA VAL A 38 17.23 -13.18 -6.08
C VAL A 38 16.63 -12.80 -7.44
N PHE A 39 16.68 -11.51 -7.79
CA PHE A 39 16.13 -10.96 -9.03
C PHE A 39 17.23 -10.71 -10.06
N LYS A 40 17.87 -11.81 -10.50
CA LYS A 40 18.99 -11.74 -11.46
C LYS A 40 18.54 -11.10 -12.78
N GLY A 41 19.28 -10.08 -13.23
CA GLY A 41 19.00 -9.37 -14.49
C GLY A 41 17.92 -8.30 -14.40
N ALA A 42 17.34 -8.05 -13.22
CA ALA A 42 16.41 -6.94 -13.04
C ALA A 42 17.13 -5.59 -12.93
N ASN A 43 16.41 -4.51 -13.24
CA ASN A 43 16.91 -3.14 -13.10
C ASN A 43 17.24 -2.85 -11.63
N ALA A 44 18.44 -2.33 -11.36
CA ALA A 44 18.91 -1.99 -10.02
C ALA A 44 17.97 -1.03 -9.27
N LEU A 45 17.34 -0.09 -9.97
CA LEU A 45 16.36 0.83 -9.37
C LEU A 45 15.05 0.13 -8.99
N ALA A 46 14.64 -0.90 -9.73
CA ALA A 46 13.46 -1.69 -9.38
C ALA A 46 13.73 -2.53 -8.12
N ILE A 47 14.93 -3.10 -8.05
CA ILE A 47 15.39 -3.86 -6.89
C ILE A 47 15.47 -2.98 -5.65
N ASP A 48 16.01 -1.76 -5.78
CA ASP A 48 16.07 -0.79 -4.69
C ASP A 48 14.67 -0.45 -4.15
N LEU A 49 13.72 -0.15 -5.04
CA LEU A 49 12.33 0.10 -4.64
C LEU A 49 11.71 -1.12 -3.94
N LEU A 50 11.92 -2.32 -4.46
CA LEU A 50 11.45 -3.57 -3.84
C LEU A 50 12.06 -3.80 -2.46
N GLU A 51 13.33 -3.47 -2.25
CA GLU A 51 13.97 -3.58 -0.94
C GLU A 51 13.34 -2.64 0.09
N GLN A 52 12.91 -1.45 -0.34
CA GLN A 52 12.22 -0.49 0.54
C GLN A 52 10.74 -0.87 0.80
N MET A 53 10.12 -1.64 -0.09
CA MET A 53 8.73 -2.15 0.05
C MET A 53 8.65 -3.44 0.84
N LEU A 54 9.55 -4.40 0.59
CA LEU A 54 9.58 -5.72 1.22
C LEU A 54 10.32 -5.66 2.58
N GLU A 55 9.92 -4.71 3.42
CA GLU A 55 10.34 -4.58 4.80
C GLU A 55 9.30 -5.22 5.74
N LEU A 56 9.80 -5.98 6.72
CA LEU A 56 8.99 -6.69 7.71
C LEU A 56 8.30 -5.71 8.65
N ASP A 57 9.02 -4.68 9.06
CA ASP A 57 8.47 -3.60 9.89
C ASP A 57 7.68 -2.61 9.02
N SER A 58 6.36 -2.61 9.18
CA SER A 58 5.46 -1.73 8.42
C SER A 58 5.77 -0.24 8.62
N GLU A 59 6.32 0.15 9.78
CA GLU A 59 6.70 1.54 10.05
C GLU A 59 7.96 1.96 9.30
N ARG A 60 8.78 1.01 8.86
CA ARG A 60 10.01 1.25 8.09
C ARG A 60 9.79 1.12 6.58
N ARG A 61 8.65 0.58 6.17
CA ARG A 61 8.28 0.43 4.77
C ARG A 61 8.13 1.79 4.11
N ILE A 62 8.57 1.92 2.86
CA ILE A 62 8.34 3.11 2.05
C ILE A 62 6.83 3.39 1.93
N THR A 63 6.45 4.67 2.02
CA THR A 63 5.06 5.11 1.79
C THR A 63 4.76 5.16 0.30
N ALA A 64 3.48 5.12 -0.08
CA ALA A 64 3.06 5.24 -1.48
C ALA A 64 3.59 6.52 -2.14
N GLU A 65 3.47 7.66 -1.45
CA GLU A 65 4.00 8.96 -1.89
C GLU A 65 5.52 8.90 -2.16
N ARG A 66 6.30 8.34 -1.22
CA ARG A 66 7.76 8.22 -1.40
C ARG A 66 8.12 7.22 -2.50
N ALA A 67 7.28 6.20 -2.73
CA ALA A 67 7.48 5.24 -3.81
C ALA A 67 7.21 5.87 -5.18
N LEU A 68 6.18 6.72 -5.31
CA LEU A 68 5.91 7.48 -6.54
C LEU A 68 7.07 8.41 -6.89
N ALA A 69 7.65 9.09 -5.88
CA ALA A 69 8.84 9.92 -6.03
C ALA A 69 10.16 9.14 -6.25
N HIS A 70 10.13 7.81 -6.30
CA HIS A 70 11.34 6.99 -6.44
C HIS A 70 11.94 7.08 -7.85
N PRO A 71 13.28 7.11 -8.02
CA PRO A 71 13.93 7.21 -9.35
C PRO A 71 13.50 6.13 -10.36
N TYR A 72 13.05 4.97 -9.88
CA TYR A 72 12.51 3.91 -10.74
C TYR A 72 11.23 4.33 -11.49
N LEU A 73 10.40 5.17 -10.88
CA LEU A 73 9.14 5.65 -11.44
C LEU A 73 9.25 7.06 -12.05
N ALA A 74 10.43 7.66 -12.06
CA ALA A 74 10.65 9.05 -12.49
C ALA A 74 10.16 9.38 -13.91
N GLN A 75 10.06 8.39 -14.80
CA GLN A 75 9.51 8.60 -16.16
C GLN A 75 8.00 8.83 -16.18
N TYR A 76 7.29 8.46 -15.11
CA TYR A 76 5.83 8.56 -14.98
C TYR A 76 5.40 9.49 -13.85
N ALA A 77 6.30 9.77 -12.90
CA ALA A 77 5.99 10.58 -11.73
C ALA A 77 5.66 12.03 -12.13
N ASP A 78 4.47 12.47 -11.74
CA ASP A 78 4.01 13.85 -11.89
C ASP A 78 3.35 14.28 -10.57
N PRO A 79 4.07 15.02 -9.71
CA PRO A 79 3.52 15.49 -8.44
C PRO A 79 2.25 16.34 -8.57
N THR A 80 1.98 16.90 -9.75
CA THR A 80 0.77 17.69 -10.03
C THR A 80 -0.44 16.84 -10.39
N ASP A 81 -0.22 15.59 -10.82
CA ASP A 81 -1.24 14.58 -11.17
C ASP A 81 -1.30 13.42 -10.14
N GLU A 82 -0.70 13.62 -8.96
CA GLU A 82 -0.70 12.67 -7.83
C GLU A 82 -1.46 13.24 -6.61
N PRO A 83 -2.79 13.48 -6.72
CA PRO A 83 -3.55 14.13 -5.66
C PRO A 83 -3.78 13.21 -4.45
N ILE A 84 -3.85 13.83 -3.27
CA ILE A 84 -4.33 13.16 -2.05
C ILE A 84 -5.85 13.25 -1.95
N SER A 85 -6.48 12.22 -1.39
CA SER A 85 -7.90 12.27 -1.03
C SER A 85 -8.12 13.03 0.26
N GLN A 86 -9.31 13.59 0.44
CA GLN A 86 -9.78 14.01 1.76
C GLN A 86 -9.85 12.78 2.70
N PRO A 87 -9.63 12.96 4.01
CA PRO A 87 -9.82 11.90 4.98
C PRO A 87 -11.24 11.32 4.88
N TYR A 88 -11.34 10.00 4.79
CA TYR A 88 -12.61 9.30 4.74
C TYR A 88 -13.10 9.01 6.16
N ASP A 89 -14.34 9.39 6.46
CA ASP A 89 -14.96 9.11 7.75
C ASP A 89 -15.36 7.63 7.83
N GLN A 90 -14.69 6.91 8.73
CA GLN A 90 -14.90 5.48 8.96
C GLN A 90 -15.56 5.22 10.32
N SER A 91 -16.13 6.24 10.99
CA SER A 91 -16.74 6.06 12.31
C SER A 91 -17.90 5.05 12.32
N PHE A 92 -18.48 4.78 11.14
CA PHE A 92 -19.53 3.78 10.99
C PHE A 92 -19.05 2.33 11.20
N GLU A 93 -17.77 2.04 11.00
CA GLU A 93 -17.21 0.68 11.16
C GLU A 93 -17.28 0.19 12.61
N ASP A 94 -17.23 1.12 13.57
CA ASP A 94 -17.33 0.82 15.01
C ASP A 94 -18.78 0.77 15.52
N MET A 95 -19.79 0.95 14.65
CA MET A 95 -21.19 0.96 15.03
C MET A 95 -21.80 -0.44 15.11
N GLU A 96 -22.45 -0.76 16.23
CA GLU A 96 -23.27 -1.97 16.36
C GLU A 96 -24.76 -1.63 16.15
N LEU A 97 -25.22 -1.75 14.91
CA LEU A 97 -26.63 -1.51 14.54
C LEU A 97 -27.33 -2.81 14.11
N PRO A 98 -28.65 -2.93 14.35
CA PRO A 98 -29.44 -4.01 13.76
C PRO A 98 -29.50 -3.85 12.24
N VAL A 99 -29.73 -4.98 11.56
CA VAL A 99 -29.78 -5.06 10.09
C VAL A 99 -30.74 -4.03 9.48
N GLU A 100 -31.86 -3.76 10.13
CA GLU A 100 -32.88 -2.82 9.69
C GLU A 100 -32.38 -1.37 9.65
N GLU A 101 -31.52 -0.96 10.57
CA GLU A 101 -30.91 0.36 10.54
C GLU A 101 -29.82 0.45 9.47
N TRP A 102 -29.02 -0.61 9.29
CA TRP A 102 -28.07 -0.69 8.18
C TRP A 102 -28.75 -0.58 6.81
N LYS A 103 -29.90 -1.24 6.62
CA LYS A 103 -30.70 -1.11 5.39
C LYS A 103 -31.13 0.33 5.13
N LYS A 104 -31.53 1.07 6.18
CA LYS A 104 -31.91 2.48 6.05
C LYS A 104 -30.73 3.36 5.66
N LEU A 105 -29.56 3.16 6.27
CA LEU A 105 -28.34 3.91 5.94
C LEU A 105 -27.90 3.65 4.50
N VAL A 106 -27.85 2.39 4.06
CA VAL A 106 -27.53 2.06 2.66
C VAL A 106 -28.56 2.65 1.70
N TYR A 107 -29.85 2.55 2.03
CA TYR A 107 -30.90 3.17 1.20
C TYR A 107 -30.74 4.68 1.11
N LYS A 108 -30.39 5.34 2.22
CA LYS A 108 -30.09 6.77 2.25
C LYS A 108 -28.93 7.13 1.33
N GLU A 109 -27.81 6.39 1.39
CA GLU A 109 -26.66 6.60 0.49
C GLU A 109 -27.05 6.48 -1.00
N VAL A 110 -27.93 5.53 -1.35
CA VAL A 110 -28.42 5.37 -2.72
C VAL A 110 -29.24 6.58 -3.18
N ILE A 111 -30.07 7.14 -2.30
CA ILE A 111 -30.90 8.32 -2.60
C ILE A 111 -30.07 9.60 -2.65
N ASP A 112 -29.08 9.72 -1.77
CA ASP A 112 -28.20 10.89 -1.64
C ASP A 112 -27.08 10.89 -2.70
N PHE A 113 -26.84 9.77 -3.39
CA PHE A 113 -25.84 9.68 -4.45
C PHE A 113 -26.15 10.62 -5.61
N ILE A 114 -25.24 11.56 -5.85
CA ILE A 114 -25.28 12.47 -7.00
C ILE A 114 -24.25 11.97 -8.01
N PRO A 115 -24.66 11.54 -9.22
CA PRO A 115 -23.73 11.05 -10.22
C PRO A 115 -22.74 12.16 -10.62
N LEU A 116 -21.46 11.82 -10.66
CA LEU A 116 -20.43 12.70 -11.17
C LEU A 116 -20.75 13.04 -12.63
N GLN A 117 -20.91 14.32 -12.94
CA GLN A 117 -20.94 14.77 -14.33
C GLN A 117 -19.52 14.58 -14.89
N VAL A 118 -19.34 13.53 -15.69
CA VAL A 118 -18.10 13.35 -16.46
C VAL A 118 -18.04 14.51 -17.47
N PRO A 119 -17.04 15.40 -17.42
CA PRO A 119 -16.88 16.41 -18.47
C PRO A 119 -16.74 15.67 -19.80
N ALA A 120 -17.54 16.03 -20.80
CA ALA A 120 -17.43 15.46 -22.13
C ALA A 120 -15.97 15.61 -22.59
N ALA A 121 -15.29 14.48 -22.82
CA ALA A 121 -13.93 14.45 -23.30
C ALA A 121 -13.85 15.36 -24.54
N GLN A 122 -13.09 16.46 -24.43
CA GLN A 122 -12.83 17.33 -25.56
C GLN A 122 -12.13 16.47 -26.62
N THR A 123 -12.88 16.14 -27.65
CA THR A 123 -12.38 15.49 -28.85
C THR A 123 -11.49 16.52 -29.53
N GLN A 124 -10.21 16.56 -29.19
CA GLN A 124 -9.25 17.37 -29.92
C GLN A 124 -9.07 16.75 -31.29
N ASP A 125 -9.41 17.55 -32.29
CA ASP A 125 -9.37 17.28 -33.70
C ASP A 125 -7.99 16.77 -34.15
N ALA A 126 -7.95 15.55 -34.67
CA ALA A 126 -6.90 15.10 -35.57
C ALA A 126 -7.38 15.29 -37.01
N SER A 127 -7.53 16.54 -37.45
CA SER A 127 -7.59 16.88 -38.88
C SER A 127 -6.19 17.31 -39.34
N GLY A 128 -5.32 16.33 -39.56
CA GLY A 128 -4.12 16.49 -40.37
C GLY A 128 -4.34 15.83 -41.73
N SER A 129 -4.56 16.64 -42.76
CA SER A 129 -4.09 16.46 -44.15
C SER A 129 -4.42 17.70 -44.96
#